data_AF-A0A8T4UDH3-F1
#
_entry.id   AF-A0A8T4UDH3-F1
#
_cell.length_a   1.000
_cell.length_b   1.000
_cell.length_c   1.000
_cell.angle_alpha   90.00
_cell.angle_beta   90.00
_cell.angle_gamma   90.00
#
_symmetry.space_group_name_H-M   'P 1'
#
loop_
_entity.id
_entity.type
_entity.pdbx_description
1 polymer ?
#
loop_
_entity_poly.entity_id
_entity_poly.type
_entity_poly.pdbx_seq_one_letter_code
_entity_poly.pdbx_strand_id
1 'polypeptide(L)'
;MPKKLKSTKKGVSDLVSNILIVMLVIVIAIILFSWAYNYYTELQEQNALEAERQLACADVYFGVKEVCYTNNRVEITLENQANENIMELIYRLKSEYAIFDWGVAVRSLNIYEIKKYQIGYVKPTNIVPKTVELFPVVNVNGRNITCNNLLKIEDVKVCEGYNVEAVQAEGPCGDGVVDTGEDCDSGNLNGWSCSDFDNYDSGTLYCKDCSFVLTGCKKSSGGGGGGDGPPPAGPTCADADGDGFTDVACGGDDCDDSDASINPDAIEILGNGIDENCDGSDLVC
;
A
#
# COMPACT_ATOMS: atom_id res chain seq x y z
N MET A 1 77.18 -51.64 -7.67
CA MET A 1 76.46 -51.52 -6.38
C MET A 1 76.29 -50.04 -6.04
N PRO A 2 75.06 -49.53 -5.89
CA PRO A 2 74.84 -48.10 -5.64
C PRO A 2 75.13 -47.72 -4.18
N LYS A 3 75.89 -46.64 -3.97
CA LYS A 3 76.10 -46.03 -2.65
C LYS A 3 74.81 -45.33 -2.22
N LYS A 4 74.17 -45.82 -1.16
CA LYS A 4 73.06 -45.12 -0.49
C LYS A 4 73.57 -43.80 0.10
N LEU A 5 73.13 -42.67 -0.45
CA LEU A 5 73.27 -41.37 0.19
C LEU A 5 72.38 -41.33 1.45
N LYS A 6 73.00 -41.35 2.64
CA LYS A 6 72.30 -41.09 3.90
C LYS A 6 71.92 -39.62 3.97
N SER A 7 70.65 -39.31 3.73
CA SER A 7 70.06 -38.00 4.03
C SER A 7 70.09 -37.78 5.54
N THR A 8 70.98 -36.91 6.01
CA THR A 8 70.99 -36.42 7.38
C THR A 8 69.99 -35.28 7.47
N LYS A 9 68.76 -35.58 7.91
CA LYS A 9 67.82 -34.55 8.33
C LYS A 9 68.42 -33.85 9.56
N LYS A 10 69.00 -32.67 9.38
CA LYS A 10 69.46 -31.83 10.49
C LYS A 10 68.21 -31.27 11.18
N GLY A 11 67.92 -31.77 12.38
CA GLY A 11 66.93 -31.15 13.26
C GLY A 11 67.38 -29.75 13.65
N VAL A 12 66.43 -28.83 13.80
CA VAL A 12 66.70 -27.50 14.36
C VAL A 12 67.18 -27.69 15.80
N SER A 13 68.23 -26.96 16.21
CA SER A 13 68.71 -26.99 17.60
C SER A 13 67.63 -26.45 18.54
N ASP A 14 67.44 -27.07 19.70
CA ASP A 14 66.46 -26.66 20.71
C ASP A 14 66.57 -25.17 21.08
N LEU A 15 67.80 -24.64 21.10
CA LEU A 15 68.06 -23.22 21.35
C LEU A 15 67.51 -22.31 20.24
N VAL A 16 67.67 -22.70 18.98
CA VAL A 16 67.17 -21.96 17.82
C VAL A 16 65.65 -22.02 17.76
N SER A 17 65.06 -23.17 18.08
CA SER A 17 63.61 -23.35 18.17
C SER A 17 63.00 -22.41 19.22
N ASN A 18 63.57 -22.41 20.43
CA ASN A 18 63.09 -21.55 21.52
C ASN A 18 63.19 -20.06 21.20
N ILE A 19 64.29 -19.61 20.59
CA ILE A 19 64.45 -18.21 20.17
C ILE A 19 63.40 -17.82 19.12
N LEU A 20 63.15 -18.68 18.13
CA LEU A 20 62.14 -18.43 17.11
C LEU A 20 60.72 -18.37 17.70
N ILE A 21 60.41 -19.25 18.65
CA ILE A 21 59.12 -19.25 19.34
C ILE A 21 58.94 -17.97 20.16
N VAL A 22 59.96 -17.55 20.93
CA VAL A 22 59.90 -16.33 21.74
C VAL A 22 59.71 -15.10 20.86
N MET A 23 60.44 -14.98 19.75
CA MET A 23 60.29 -13.87 18.81
C MET A 23 58.90 -13.85 18.17
N LEU A 24 58.38 -15.02 17.77
CA LEU A 24 57.03 -15.12 17.21
C LEU A 24 55.96 -14.69 18.22
N VAL A 25 56.08 -15.10 19.48
CA VAL A 25 55.14 -14.70 20.54
C VAL A 25 55.17 -13.19 20.77
N ILE A 26 56.35 -12.56 20.76
CA ILE A 26 56.48 -11.11 20.91
C ILE A 26 55.81 -10.39 19.73
N VAL A 27 56.04 -10.84 18.50
CA VAL A 27 55.42 -10.25 17.30
C VAL A 27 53.90 -10.36 17.35
N ILE A 28 53.38 -11.53 17.73
CA ILE A 28 51.94 -11.74 17.87
C ILE A 28 51.37 -10.83 18.97
N ALA A 29 52.05 -10.70 20.11
CA ALA A 29 51.60 -9.84 21.20
C ALA A 29 51.50 -8.36 20.76
N ILE A 30 52.47 -7.86 19.99
CA ILE A 30 52.44 -6.49 19.45
C ILE A 30 51.26 -6.31 18.49
N ILE A 31 51.01 -7.28 17.60
CA ILE A 31 49.89 -7.24 16.67
C ILE A 31 48.57 -7.21 17.42
N LEU A 32 48.40 -8.10 18.41
CA LEU A 32 47.18 -8.16 19.22
C LEU A 32 46.96 -6.87 20.02
N PHE A 33 48.01 -6.30 20.60
CA PHE A 33 47.91 -5.07 21.37
C PHE A 33 47.54 -3.87 20.49
N SER A 34 48.15 -3.76 19.31
CA SER A 34 47.82 -2.73 18.32
C SER A 34 46.37 -2.86 17.84
N TRP A 35 45.92 -4.09 17.52
CA TRP A 35 44.54 -4.34 17.15
C TRP A 35 43.56 -4.00 18.29
N ALA A 36 43.85 -4.44 19.51
CA ALA A 36 43.02 -4.16 20.68
C ALA A 36 42.92 -2.66 20.98
N TYR A 37 44.03 -1.93 20.83
CA TYR A 37 44.04 -0.48 20.99
C TYR A 37 43.15 0.22 19.95
N ASN A 38 43.33 -0.09 18.66
CA ASN A 38 42.51 0.50 17.58
C ASN A 38 41.03 0.17 17.76
N TYR A 39 40.71 -1.10 18.07
CA TYR A 39 39.35 -1.54 18.33
C TYR A 39 38.74 -0.79 19.52
N TYR A 40 39.49 -0.61 20.61
CA TYR A 40 39.01 0.12 21.78
C TYR A 40 38.75 1.60 21.46
N THR A 41 39.65 2.26 20.71
CA THR A 41 39.45 3.67 20.33
C THR A 41 38.23 3.86 19.44
N GLU A 42 38.02 2.97 18.47
CA GLU A 42 36.85 2.99 17.59
C GLU A 42 35.56 2.78 18.39
N LEU A 43 35.58 1.86 19.36
CA LEU A 43 34.45 1.61 20.26
C LEU A 43 34.10 2.84 21.11
N GLN A 44 35.11 3.55 21.64
CA GLN A 44 34.86 4.76 22.43
C GLN A 44 34.21 5.87 21.60
N GLU A 45 34.65 6.06 20.36
CA GLU A 45 34.07 7.07 19.46
C GLU A 45 32.62 6.74 19.09
N GLN A 46 32.31 5.48 18.79
CA GLN A 46 30.93 5.03 18.53
C GLN A 46 30.03 5.22 19.75
N ASN A 47 30.52 4.85 20.94
CA ASN A 47 29.76 4.99 22.19
C ASN A 47 29.52 6.46 22.57
N ALA A 48 30.50 7.33 22.34
CA ALA A 48 30.36 8.76 22.58
C ALA A 48 29.28 9.38 21.67
N LEU A 49 29.30 9.05 20.37
CA LEU A 49 28.29 9.52 19.43
C LEU A 49 26.89 9.01 19.77
N GLU A 50 26.78 7.74 20.18
CA GLU A 50 25.51 7.15 20.63
C GLU A 50 24.95 7.89 21.86
N ALA A 51 25.80 8.18 22.85
CA ALA A 51 25.42 8.92 24.05
C ALA A 51 25.00 10.37 23.73
N GLU A 52 25.74 11.06 22.86
CA GLU A 52 25.37 12.40 22.39
C GLU A 52 24.03 12.39 21.66
N ARG A 53 23.81 11.42 20.77
CA ARG A 53 22.52 11.25 20.09
C ARG A 53 21.39 11.01 21.08
N GLN A 54 21.59 10.12 22.06
CA GLN A 54 20.56 9.82 23.04
C GLN A 54 20.19 11.04 23.87
N LEU A 55 21.18 11.84 24.28
CA LEU A 55 20.92 13.07 25.05
C LEU A 55 20.21 14.12 24.20
N ALA A 56 20.70 14.39 22.99
CA ALA A 56 20.13 15.40 22.11
C ALA A 56 18.71 15.05 21.64
N CYS A 57 18.43 13.77 21.45
CA CYS A 57 17.12 13.29 21.01
C CYS A 57 16.15 12.96 22.15
N ALA A 58 16.61 12.98 23.41
CA ALA A 58 15.75 12.74 24.56
C ALA A 58 14.70 13.83 24.72
N ASP A 59 15.08 15.09 24.49
CA ASP A 59 14.21 16.26 24.69
C ASP A 59 13.48 16.72 23.41
N VAL A 60 13.45 15.88 22.38
CA VAL A 60 12.77 16.18 21.12
C VAL A 60 11.37 15.60 21.14
N TYR A 61 10.40 16.49 21.35
CA TYR A 61 8.98 16.15 21.38
C TYR A 61 8.19 17.01 20.40
N PHE A 62 7.12 16.42 19.87
CA PHE A 62 6.23 17.04 18.90
C PHE A 62 4.80 17.04 19.38
N GLY A 63 4.15 18.18 19.30
CA GLY A 63 2.70 18.25 19.34
C GLY A 63 2.14 18.01 17.94
N VAL A 64 1.50 16.86 17.72
CA VAL A 64 0.77 16.61 16.47
C VAL A 64 -0.61 17.26 16.58
N LYS A 65 -0.88 18.28 15.78
CA LYS A 65 -2.18 18.97 15.79
C LYS A 65 -3.18 18.33 14.85
N GLU A 66 -2.71 17.97 13.66
CA GLU A 66 -3.55 17.42 12.60
C GLU A 66 -2.68 16.64 11.63
N VAL A 67 -3.16 15.47 11.20
CA VAL A 67 -2.54 14.69 10.13
C VAL A 67 -3.64 14.10 9.27
N CYS A 68 -3.54 14.31 7.97
CA CYS A 68 -4.47 13.74 7.01
C CYS A 68 -3.81 13.57 5.65
N TYR A 69 -4.43 12.82 4.75
CA TYR A 69 -3.95 12.64 3.38
C TYR A 69 -5.00 13.00 2.32
N THR A 70 -4.51 13.37 1.13
CA THR A 70 -5.28 13.55 -0.10
C THR A 70 -4.73 12.60 -1.17
N ASN A 71 -5.13 12.74 -2.44
CA ASN A 71 -4.70 11.84 -3.51
C ASN A 71 -3.18 11.78 -3.74
N ASN A 72 -2.45 12.86 -3.47
CA ASN A 72 -1.02 12.98 -3.81
C ASN A 72 -0.17 13.66 -2.73
N ARG A 73 -0.73 13.93 -1.55
CA ARG A 73 0.02 14.50 -0.44
C ARG A 73 -0.52 14.09 0.92
N VAL A 74 0.38 14.06 1.91
CA VAL A 74 0.04 14.03 3.33
C VAL A 74 0.19 15.43 3.88
N GLU A 75 -0.84 15.94 4.53
CA GLU A 75 -0.81 17.20 5.26
C GLU A 75 -0.60 16.94 6.75
N ILE A 76 0.38 17.62 7.34
CA ILE A 76 0.73 17.43 8.74
C ILE A 76 1.01 18.77 9.41
N THR A 77 0.35 19.02 10.54
CA THR A 77 0.56 20.20 11.36
C THR A 77 1.28 19.80 12.64
N LEU A 78 2.51 20.28 12.80
CA LEU A 78 3.40 19.96 13.91
C LEU A 78 3.68 21.20 14.75
N GLU A 79 3.76 21.00 16.06
CA GLU A 79 4.29 21.93 17.04
C GLU A 79 5.64 21.40 17.53
N ASN A 80 6.71 22.19 17.43
CA ASN A 80 7.97 21.85 18.07
C ASN A 80 7.89 22.11 19.57
N GLN A 81 7.87 21.06 20.37
CA GLN A 81 7.86 21.18 21.83
C GLN A 81 9.24 20.94 22.44
N ALA A 82 10.26 20.74 21.60
CA ALA A 82 11.65 20.66 22.03
C ALA A 82 12.17 22.03 22.45
N ASN A 83 13.23 22.02 23.25
CA ASN A 83 13.94 23.24 23.65
C ASN A 83 14.99 23.70 22.61
N GLU A 84 15.02 23.06 21.44
CA GLU A 84 15.94 23.35 20.35
C GLU A 84 15.23 23.42 18.99
N ASN A 85 15.87 24.08 18.03
CA ASN A 85 15.36 24.12 16.66
C ASN A 85 15.59 22.77 15.97
N ILE A 86 14.58 22.30 15.27
CA ILE A 86 14.71 21.11 14.44
C ILE A 86 15.13 21.57 13.05
N MET A 87 16.29 21.11 12.61
CA MET A 87 16.86 21.51 11.34
C MET A 87 16.11 20.89 10.17
N GLU A 88 15.76 19.61 10.32
CA GLU A 88 15.13 18.85 9.27
C GLU A 88 14.22 17.77 9.88
N LEU A 89 13.13 17.42 9.18
CA LEU A 89 12.35 16.23 9.48
C LEU A 89 12.37 15.33 8.25
N ILE A 90 12.97 14.16 8.43
CA ILE A 90 12.93 13.10 7.44
C ILE A 90 11.63 12.33 7.67
N TYR A 91 10.90 12.04 6.61
CA TYR A 91 9.67 11.28 6.68
C TYR A 91 9.81 9.91 6.02
N ARG A 92 8.98 8.98 6.47
CA ARG A 92 8.75 7.69 5.84
C ARG A 92 7.26 7.41 5.84
N LEU A 93 6.68 7.23 4.66
CA LEU A 93 5.28 6.87 4.50
C LEU A 93 5.15 5.36 4.36
N LYS A 94 4.23 4.79 5.13
CA LYS A 94 3.90 3.37 5.07
C LYS A 94 2.41 3.18 4.86
N SER A 95 2.10 2.14 4.11
CA SER A 95 0.79 1.52 4.09
C SER A 95 0.78 0.30 5.01
N GLU A 96 -0.31 -0.46 4.97
CA GLU A 96 -0.39 -1.75 5.65
C GLU A 96 0.63 -2.77 5.12
N TYR A 97 0.98 -2.70 3.83
CA TYR A 97 1.74 -3.75 3.16
C TYR A 97 3.19 -3.34 2.84
N ALA A 98 3.45 -2.04 2.67
CA ALA A 98 4.75 -1.58 2.21
C ALA A 98 5.08 -0.15 2.63
N ILE A 99 6.39 0.11 2.66
CA ILE A 99 6.97 1.46 2.64
C ILE A 99 6.97 1.89 1.16
N PHE A 100 6.37 3.04 0.85
CA PHE A 100 6.21 3.46 -0.54
C PHE A 100 6.81 4.84 -0.84
N ASP A 101 7.12 5.64 0.18
CA ASP A 101 7.80 6.91 0.00
C ASP A 101 8.65 7.31 1.22
N TRP A 102 9.69 8.09 0.98
CA TRP A 102 10.57 8.63 2.01
C TRP A 102 11.32 9.86 1.48
N GLY A 103 11.60 10.81 2.37
CA GLY A 103 12.28 12.03 1.97
C GLY A 103 12.34 13.06 3.08
N VAL A 104 12.38 14.33 2.69
CA VAL A 104 12.52 15.47 3.60
C VAL A 104 11.22 16.26 3.62
N ALA A 105 10.52 16.26 4.75
CA ALA A 105 9.22 16.92 4.91
C ALA A 105 9.37 18.39 5.34
N VAL A 106 10.42 18.68 6.13
CA VAL A 106 10.60 19.98 6.76
C VAL A 106 12.03 20.43 6.63
N ARG A 107 12.23 21.68 6.20
CA ARG A 107 13.48 22.40 6.33
C ARG A 107 13.25 23.50 7.36
N SER A 108 13.69 23.27 8.59
CA SER A 108 13.52 24.10 9.79
C SER A 108 12.12 24.15 10.40
N LEU A 109 12.06 23.84 11.70
CA LEU A 109 10.95 24.09 12.61
C LEU A 109 11.53 24.66 13.91
N ASN A 110 11.26 25.94 14.17
CA ASN A 110 11.83 26.65 15.32
C ASN A 110 11.19 26.18 16.63
N ILE A 111 11.84 26.49 17.75
CA ILE A 111 11.32 26.22 19.10
C ILE A 111 9.90 26.79 19.25
N TYR A 112 8.95 25.97 19.71
CA TYR A 112 7.52 26.30 19.91
C TYR A 112 6.77 26.78 18.65
N GLU A 113 7.35 26.61 17.46
CA GLU A 113 6.67 26.94 16.21
C GLU A 113 5.61 25.86 15.89
N ILE A 114 4.42 26.31 15.48
CA ILE A 114 3.40 25.45 14.88
C ILE A 114 3.40 25.70 13.38
N LYS A 115 3.58 24.63 12.59
CA LYS A 115 3.65 24.76 11.13
C LYS A 115 3.00 23.57 10.43
N LYS A 116 2.31 23.89 9.35
CA LYS A 116 1.68 22.92 8.44
C LYS A 116 2.64 22.60 7.30
N TYR A 117 2.75 21.31 7.00
CA TYR A 117 3.60 20.77 5.95
C TYR A 117 2.78 19.90 5.01
N GLN A 118 3.14 19.93 3.73
CA GLN A 118 2.53 19.12 2.69
C GLN A 118 3.62 18.23 2.09
N ILE A 119 3.51 16.93 2.33
CA ILE A 119 4.43 15.91 1.86
C ILE A 119 3.83 15.31 0.60
N GLY A 120 4.34 15.70 -0.57
CA GLY A 120 3.91 15.09 -1.83
C GLY A 120 4.42 13.67 -1.97
N TYR A 121 3.58 12.75 -2.44
CA TYR A 121 3.97 11.38 -2.76
C TYR A 121 3.36 10.96 -4.10
N VAL A 122 4.01 10.03 -4.79
CA VAL A 122 3.50 9.45 -6.04
C VAL A 122 2.77 8.16 -5.70
N LYS A 123 1.47 8.08 -6.01
CA LYS A 123 0.64 6.88 -5.80
C LYS A 123 1.09 5.78 -6.77
N PRO A 124 1.69 4.66 -6.31
CA PRO A 124 2.19 3.62 -7.22
C PRO A 124 1.08 2.74 -7.84
N THR A 125 -0.17 2.94 -7.42
CA THR A 125 -1.45 2.19 -7.59
C THR A 125 -1.96 1.77 -6.20
N ASN A 126 -3.16 2.22 -5.81
CA ASN A 126 -3.94 1.84 -4.60
C ASN A 126 -3.30 1.90 -3.20
N ILE A 127 -2.04 2.34 -3.07
CA ILE A 127 -1.39 2.45 -1.76
C ILE A 127 -1.83 3.76 -1.07
N VAL A 128 -2.52 3.62 0.07
CA VAL A 128 -2.88 4.73 0.96
C VAL A 128 -1.90 4.83 2.13
N PRO A 129 -1.50 6.04 2.55
CA PRO A 129 -0.68 6.23 3.74
C PRO A 129 -1.50 5.87 4.98
N LYS A 130 -1.15 4.77 5.65
CA LYS A 130 -1.69 4.42 6.97
C LYS A 130 -0.82 4.94 8.11
N THR A 131 0.50 5.04 7.88
CA THR A 131 1.45 5.46 8.91
C THR A 131 2.42 6.50 8.36
N VAL A 132 2.59 7.58 9.13
CA VAL A 132 3.63 8.58 8.89
C VAL A 132 4.65 8.47 10.01
N GLU A 133 5.89 8.27 9.60
CA GLU A 133 7.03 8.16 10.50
C GLU A 133 7.95 9.34 10.29
N LEU A 134 8.23 10.11 11.35
CA LEU A 134 9.11 11.26 11.30
C LEU A 134 10.37 11.04 12.14
N PHE A 135 11.50 11.41 11.55
CA PHE A 135 12.83 11.35 12.15
C PHE A 135 13.40 12.78 12.18
N PRO A 136 13.45 13.41 13.36
CA PRO A 136 13.99 14.76 13.48
C PRO A 136 15.51 14.75 13.35
N VAL A 137 16.03 15.80 12.74
CA VAL A 137 17.45 16.09 12.65
C VAL A 137 17.73 17.34 13.47
N VAL A 138 18.54 17.18 14.51
CA VAL A 138 18.98 18.25 15.40
C VAL A 138 20.46 18.56 15.16
N ASN A 139 20.88 19.77 15.50
CA ASN A 139 22.28 20.16 15.41
C ASN A 139 22.92 20.11 16.80
N VAL A 140 23.90 19.23 16.99
CA VAL A 140 24.66 19.09 18.23
C VAL A 140 26.10 19.46 17.94
N ASN A 141 26.59 20.54 18.55
CA ASN A 141 27.97 21.01 18.38
C ASN A 141 28.41 21.18 16.90
N GLY A 142 27.50 21.62 16.03
CA GLY A 142 27.77 21.80 14.60
C GLY A 142 27.61 20.53 13.74
N ARG A 143 27.26 19.39 14.34
CA ARG A 143 26.96 18.14 13.64
C ARG A 143 25.45 17.90 13.59
N ASN A 144 24.93 17.62 12.39
CA ASN A 144 23.54 17.19 12.24
C ASN A 144 23.40 15.72 12.61
N ILE A 145 22.52 15.43 13.56
CA ILE A 145 22.26 14.08 14.07
C ILE A 145 20.78 13.77 13.83
N THR A 146 20.52 12.66 13.14
CA THR A 146 19.16 12.12 13.00
C THR A 146 18.80 11.33 14.25
N CYS A 147 17.67 11.68 14.85
CA CYS A 147 17.14 10.98 15.99
C CYS A 147 16.42 9.70 15.58
N ASN A 148 16.66 8.63 16.35
CA ASN A 148 15.95 7.37 16.18
C ASN A 148 14.59 7.37 16.91
N ASN A 149 14.34 8.35 17.79
CA ASN A 149 13.05 8.54 18.41
C ASN A 149 12.04 9.00 17.34
N LEU A 150 11.23 8.04 16.96
CA LEU A 150 10.27 8.11 15.90
C LEU A 150 8.99 8.75 16.43
N LEU A 151 8.60 9.90 15.86
CA LEU A 151 7.19 10.27 15.94
C LEU A 151 6.46 9.39 14.92
N LYS A 152 5.77 8.37 15.44
CA LYS A 152 4.94 7.46 14.66
C LYS A 152 3.49 7.90 14.78
N ILE A 153 2.89 8.24 13.65
CA ILE A 153 1.48 8.59 13.56
C ILE A 153 0.81 7.46 12.79
N GLU A 154 -0.08 6.75 13.47
CA GLU A 154 -0.88 5.66 12.92
C GLU A 154 -2.27 6.17 12.53
N ASP A 155 -2.99 5.36 11.75
CA ASP A 155 -4.36 5.62 11.32
C ASP A 155 -4.56 7.00 10.69
N VAL A 156 -3.65 7.39 9.78
CA VAL A 156 -3.76 8.65 9.05
C VAL A 156 -5.02 8.62 8.18
N LYS A 157 -5.91 9.60 8.39
CA LYS A 157 -7.22 9.66 7.73
C LYS A 157 -7.21 10.58 6.53
N VAL A 158 -8.28 10.51 5.75
CA VAL A 158 -8.56 11.47 4.68
C VAL A 158 -8.75 12.87 5.25
N CYS A 159 -8.24 13.89 4.57
CA CYS A 159 -8.47 15.28 4.97
C CYS A 159 -9.96 15.67 4.88
N GLU A 160 -10.41 16.50 5.82
CA GLU A 160 -11.79 17.00 5.80
C GLU A 160 -12.08 17.77 4.49
N GLY A 161 -13.23 17.49 3.88
CA GLY A 161 -13.61 18.09 2.59
C GLY A 161 -12.87 17.53 1.37
N TYR A 162 -12.04 16.50 1.54
CA TYR A 162 -11.46 15.74 0.43
C TYR A 162 -12.14 14.38 0.31
N ASN A 163 -12.72 14.12 -0.85
CA ASN A 163 -13.01 12.77 -1.27
C ASN A 163 -11.75 12.25 -1.96
N VAL A 164 -10.89 11.55 -1.21
CA VAL A 164 -10.08 10.54 -1.88
C VAL A 164 -11.09 9.49 -2.27
N GLU A 165 -11.29 9.28 -3.56
CA GLU A 165 -12.02 8.09 -4.00
C GLU A 165 -11.40 6.94 -3.23
N ALA A 166 -12.19 6.35 -2.34
CA ALA A 166 -11.81 5.14 -1.68
C ALA A 166 -11.63 4.16 -2.84
N VAL A 167 -10.40 3.96 -3.28
CA VAL A 167 -10.10 2.67 -3.85
C VAL A 167 -10.14 1.75 -2.65
N GLN A 168 -11.35 1.25 -2.42
CA GLN A 168 -11.63 0.12 -1.57
C GLN A 168 -10.56 -0.94 -1.87
N ALA A 169 -10.08 -1.59 -0.81
CA ALA A 169 -9.16 -2.71 -0.96
C ALA A 169 -9.90 -3.80 -1.73
N GLU A 170 -9.66 -3.84 -3.03
CA GLU A 170 -10.01 -4.91 -3.93
C GLU A 170 -8.75 -5.08 -4.78
N GLY A 171 -8.42 -6.32 -5.13
CA GLY A 171 -7.54 -6.55 -6.26
C GLY A 171 -8.08 -5.81 -7.48
N PRO A 172 -7.25 -5.62 -8.52
CA PRO A 172 -7.82 -5.19 -9.79
C PRO A 172 -8.75 -6.30 -10.27
N CYS A 173 -10.05 -6.08 -10.13
CA CYS A 173 -11.06 -6.90 -10.78
C CYS A 173 -10.66 -7.13 -12.24
N GLY A 174 -10.45 -8.38 -12.63
CA GLY A 174 -9.89 -8.72 -13.93
C GLY A 174 -8.53 -9.42 -13.91
N ASP A 175 -7.97 -9.76 -12.74
CA ASP A 175 -6.64 -10.38 -12.64
C ASP A 175 -6.67 -11.92 -12.55
N GLY A 176 -7.88 -12.48 -12.41
CA GLY A 176 -8.15 -13.91 -12.40
C GLY A 176 -7.99 -14.59 -11.02
N VAL A 177 -7.71 -13.84 -9.97
CA VAL A 177 -7.70 -14.30 -8.57
C VAL A 177 -8.89 -13.69 -7.85
N VAL A 178 -9.56 -14.45 -6.98
CA VAL A 178 -10.64 -13.89 -6.14
C VAL A 178 -10.02 -13.40 -4.84
N ASP A 179 -9.93 -12.08 -4.69
CA ASP A 179 -9.32 -11.43 -3.54
C ASP A 179 -10.30 -11.22 -2.37
N THR A 180 -9.79 -10.75 -1.24
CA THR A 180 -10.64 -10.46 -0.06
C THR A 180 -11.46 -9.20 -0.30
N GLY A 181 -12.74 -9.37 -0.62
CA GLY A 181 -13.67 -8.27 -0.94
C GLY A 181 -14.52 -8.58 -2.18
N GLU A 182 -13.99 -9.42 -3.06
CA GLU A 182 -14.61 -9.84 -4.31
C GLU A 182 -15.48 -11.08 -4.13
N ASP A 183 -16.64 -11.10 -4.78
CA ASP A 183 -17.43 -12.33 -4.89
C ASP A 183 -16.85 -13.28 -5.95
N CYS A 184 -16.23 -12.71 -7.00
CA CYS A 184 -15.63 -13.41 -8.13
C CYS A 184 -14.66 -12.49 -8.89
N ASP A 185 -13.82 -13.07 -9.76
CA ASP A 185 -12.99 -12.31 -10.72
C ASP A 185 -13.09 -12.93 -12.12
N SER A 186 -13.60 -12.17 -13.09
CA SER A 186 -13.69 -12.59 -14.51
C SER A 186 -14.37 -13.95 -14.70
N GLY A 187 -13.60 -15.01 -14.94
CA GLY A 187 -14.10 -16.39 -15.06
C GLY A 187 -13.90 -17.24 -13.80
N ASN A 188 -13.22 -16.72 -12.79
CA ASN A 188 -12.99 -17.35 -11.51
C ASN A 188 -14.16 -17.03 -10.56
N LEU A 189 -15.15 -17.92 -10.55
CA LEU A 189 -16.37 -17.81 -9.74
C LEU A 189 -16.20 -18.42 -8.34
N ASN A 190 -14.96 -18.70 -7.89
CA ASN A 190 -14.67 -19.35 -6.60
C ASN A 190 -15.42 -20.69 -6.39
N GLY A 191 -15.71 -21.40 -7.49
CA GLY A 191 -16.46 -22.67 -7.49
C GLY A 191 -17.98 -22.55 -7.35
N TRP A 192 -18.52 -21.32 -7.30
CA TRP A 192 -19.95 -21.08 -7.24
C TRP A 192 -20.63 -21.22 -8.59
N SER A 193 -21.91 -21.58 -8.54
CA SER A 193 -22.79 -21.78 -9.67
C SER A 193 -24.19 -21.27 -9.35
N CYS A 194 -25.05 -21.15 -10.36
CA CYS A 194 -26.43 -20.71 -10.15
C CYS A 194 -27.19 -21.57 -9.12
N SER A 195 -26.90 -22.88 -9.03
CA SER A 195 -27.56 -23.78 -8.07
C SER A 195 -27.21 -23.54 -6.60
N ASP A 196 -26.19 -22.72 -6.33
CA ASP A 196 -25.78 -22.38 -4.95
C ASP A 196 -26.59 -21.22 -4.36
N PHE A 197 -27.49 -20.60 -5.15
CA PHE A 197 -28.37 -19.52 -4.73
C PHE A 197 -29.81 -20.03 -4.67
N ASP A 198 -30.54 -19.73 -3.58
CA ASP A 198 -31.86 -20.29 -3.18
C ASP A 198 -33.02 -20.11 -4.19
N ASN A 199 -32.77 -19.55 -5.36
CA ASN A 199 -33.76 -19.20 -6.36
C ASN A 199 -33.45 -19.71 -7.77
N TYR A 200 -32.30 -20.35 -7.97
CA TYR A 200 -31.86 -20.76 -9.29
C TYR A 200 -31.37 -22.20 -9.25
N ASP A 201 -31.67 -22.96 -10.29
CA ASP A 201 -31.35 -24.39 -10.35
C ASP A 201 -30.49 -24.73 -11.57
N SER A 202 -30.33 -23.78 -12.48
CA SER A 202 -29.60 -23.95 -13.74
C SER A 202 -29.19 -22.59 -14.30
N GLY A 203 -28.48 -22.56 -15.44
CA GLY A 203 -28.04 -21.32 -16.10
C GLY A 203 -26.55 -21.06 -15.92
N THR A 204 -26.12 -19.87 -16.35
CA THR A 204 -24.72 -19.46 -16.33
C THR A 204 -24.56 -18.31 -15.34
N LEU A 205 -23.69 -18.50 -14.36
CA LEU A 205 -23.28 -17.45 -13.43
C LEU A 205 -22.14 -16.66 -14.08
N TYR A 206 -22.24 -15.33 -14.07
CA TYR A 206 -21.20 -14.46 -14.61
C TYR A 206 -20.60 -13.61 -13.50
N CYS A 207 -19.36 -13.17 -13.72
CA CYS A 207 -18.74 -12.14 -12.90
C CYS A 207 -18.71 -10.83 -13.67
N LYS A 208 -19.23 -9.76 -13.07
CA LYS A 208 -19.11 -8.39 -13.58
C LYS A 208 -18.85 -7.47 -12.41
N ASP A 209 -17.89 -6.56 -12.54
CA ASP A 209 -17.51 -5.60 -11.50
C ASP A 209 -17.28 -6.30 -10.14
N CYS A 210 -16.66 -7.48 -10.19
CA CYS A 210 -16.30 -8.35 -9.06
C CYS A 210 -17.46 -8.81 -8.17
N SER A 211 -18.66 -8.79 -8.74
CA SER A 211 -19.90 -9.26 -8.14
C SER A 211 -20.54 -10.35 -8.99
N PHE A 212 -21.24 -11.27 -8.33
CA PHE A 212 -22.03 -12.28 -9.03
C PHE A 212 -23.20 -11.66 -9.78
N VAL A 213 -23.26 -11.89 -11.09
CA VAL A 213 -24.38 -11.50 -11.92
C VAL A 213 -25.29 -12.70 -12.17
N LEU A 214 -26.48 -12.64 -11.55
CA LEU A 214 -27.48 -13.72 -11.57
C LEU A 214 -28.43 -13.65 -12.77
N THR A 215 -28.28 -12.67 -13.68
CA THR A 215 -29.18 -12.51 -14.85
C THR A 215 -29.10 -13.69 -15.82
N GLY A 216 -27.95 -14.39 -15.86
CA GLY A 216 -27.78 -15.63 -16.62
C GLY A 216 -28.31 -16.89 -15.93
N CYS A 217 -28.67 -16.79 -14.65
CA CYS A 217 -29.19 -17.89 -13.86
C CYS A 217 -30.69 -18.09 -14.12
N LYS A 218 -31.10 -19.36 -14.22
CA LYS A 218 -32.47 -19.77 -14.52
C LYS A 218 -33.05 -20.56 -13.36
N LYS A 219 -34.21 -20.13 -12.90
CA LYS A 219 -35.04 -20.92 -11.98
C LYS A 219 -35.44 -22.19 -12.71
N SER A 220 -35.18 -23.37 -12.16
CA SER A 220 -35.88 -24.55 -12.63
C SER A 220 -37.32 -24.35 -12.21
N SER A 221 -38.20 -24.21 -13.19
CA SER A 221 -39.61 -24.39 -12.95
C SER A 221 -39.82 -25.87 -12.59
N GLY A 222 -39.57 -26.22 -11.33
CA GLY A 222 -39.87 -27.52 -10.77
C GLY A 222 -41.39 -27.67 -10.64
N GLY A 223 -41.98 -28.35 -11.62
CA GLY A 223 -43.41 -28.62 -11.65
C GLY A 223 -43.89 -29.51 -10.50
N GLY A 224 -45.11 -29.22 -10.03
CA GLY A 224 -45.83 -30.06 -9.07
C GLY A 224 -47.28 -29.63 -8.79
N GLY A 225 -48.19 -29.82 -9.76
CA GLY A 225 -49.56 -30.26 -9.49
C GLY A 225 -50.76 -29.28 -9.58
N GLY A 226 -51.41 -29.26 -10.74
CA GLY A 226 -52.87 -29.44 -10.92
C GLY A 226 -53.86 -28.28 -10.68
N GLY A 227 -54.58 -27.88 -11.75
CA GLY A 227 -55.94 -27.33 -11.64
C GLY A 227 -56.25 -26.05 -12.44
N ASP A 228 -56.67 -26.23 -13.69
CA ASP A 228 -57.73 -25.49 -14.43
C ASP A 228 -57.71 -23.95 -14.52
N GLY A 229 -57.37 -23.44 -15.73
CA GLY A 229 -57.91 -22.21 -16.30
C GLY A 229 -56.91 -21.35 -17.13
N PRO A 230 -57.20 -20.98 -18.40
CA PRO A 230 -56.56 -19.83 -19.07
C PRO A 230 -57.43 -18.56 -18.85
N PRO A 231 -56.99 -17.29 -19.06
CA PRO A 231 -55.67 -16.65 -19.32
C PRO A 231 -55.45 -15.43 -18.34
N PRO A 232 -54.68 -14.32 -18.56
CA PRO A 232 -54.22 -13.64 -19.78
C PRO A 232 -52.69 -13.65 -19.99
N ALA A 233 -52.28 -13.48 -21.24
CA ALA A 233 -50.94 -13.06 -21.62
C ALA A 233 -50.63 -11.68 -20.98
N GLY A 234 -49.61 -11.62 -20.14
CA GLY A 234 -48.85 -10.38 -19.87
C GLY A 234 -47.80 -10.19 -20.98
N PRO A 235 -47.39 -8.95 -21.28
CA PRO A 235 -46.77 -8.60 -22.54
C PRO A 235 -45.45 -9.36 -22.69
N THR A 236 -45.20 -9.88 -23.88
CA THR A 236 -43.82 -10.15 -24.30
C THR A 236 -43.10 -8.81 -24.25
N CYS A 237 -42.20 -8.64 -23.28
CA CYS A 237 -41.26 -7.51 -23.24
C CYS A 237 -40.28 -7.73 -24.40
N ALA A 238 -40.72 -7.32 -25.59
CA ALA A 238 -39.94 -7.32 -26.80
C ALA A 238 -39.55 -5.86 -27.01
N ASP A 239 -38.27 -5.64 -27.25
CA ASP A 239 -37.70 -4.45 -27.91
C ASP A 239 -38.69 -3.92 -28.97
N ALA A 240 -39.46 -2.89 -28.61
CA ALA A 240 -40.64 -2.50 -29.36
C ALA A 240 -40.32 -1.53 -30.49
N ASP A 241 -39.21 -0.81 -30.41
CA ASP A 241 -38.69 0.07 -31.45
C ASP A 241 -37.50 -0.53 -32.25
N GLY A 242 -36.92 -1.63 -31.78
CA GLY A 242 -35.95 -2.45 -32.49
C GLY A 242 -34.50 -1.99 -32.34
N ASP A 243 -34.16 -1.24 -31.29
CA ASP A 243 -32.81 -0.71 -31.07
C ASP A 243 -31.87 -1.68 -30.32
N GLY A 244 -32.41 -2.79 -29.82
CA GLY A 244 -31.68 -3.83 -29.13
C GLY A 244 -31.72 -3.72 -27.60
N PHE A 245 -32.40 -2.73 -27.05
CA PHE A 245 -32.66 -2.59 -25.62
C PHE A 245 -34.10 -3.03 -25.28
N THR A 246 -34.41 -3.09 -23.99
CA THR A 246 -35.72 -3.58 -23.53
C THR A 246 -36.26 -2.63 -22.48
N ASP A 247 -37.57 -2.41 -22.49
CA ASP A 247 -38.26 -1.47 -21.61
C ASP A 247 -37.91 -1.61 -20.11
N VAL A 248 -37.71 -0.46 -19.46
CA VAL A 248 -37.41 -0.33 -18.03
C VAL A 248 -38.51 -0.89 -17.11
N ALA A 249 -39.79 -0.83 -17.51
CA ALA A 249 -40.88 -1.39 -16.71
C ALA A 249 -40.87 -2.93 -16.70
N CYS A 250 -40.15 -3.54 -17.64
CA CYS A 250 -39.86 -4.97 -17.69
C CYS A 250 -38.48 -5.35 -17.12
N GLY A 251 -37.71 -4.38 -16.61
CA GLY A 251 -36.39 -4.59 -16.03
C GLY A 251 -35.24 -4.58 -17.05
N GLY A 252 -35.44 -4.00 -18.22
CA GLY A 252 -34.34 -3.60 -19.10
C GLY A 252 -33.86 -2.18 -18.83
N ASP A 253 -33.01 -1.67 -19.71
CA ASP A 253 -32.31 -0.39 -19.53
C ASP A 253 -32.87 0.73 -20.44
N ASP A 254 -33.89 0.44 -21.25
CA ASP A 254 -34.52 1.41 -22.14
C ASP A 254 -35.58 2.24 -21.42
N CYS A 255 -35.39 3.56 -21.41
CA CYS A 255 -36.29 4.52 -20.79
C CYS A 255 -37.45 4.96 -21.70
N ASP A 256 -37.39 4.71 -23.01
CA ASP A 256 -38.49 4.93 -23.96
C ASP A 256 -38.49 3.88 -25.09
N ASP A 257 -39.06 2.70 -24.81
CA ASP A 257 -39.26 1.54 -25.72
C ASP A 257 -40.22 1.85 -26.91
N SER A 258 -40.48 3.13 -27.19
CA SER A 258 -41.19 3.60 -28.37
C SER A 258 -40.35 4.46 -29.31
N ASP A 259 -39.10 4.77 -28.93
CA ASP A 259 -38.16 5.60 -29.68
C ASP A 259 -36.73 5.05 -29.63
N ALA A 260 -36.34 4.35 -30.70
CA ALA A 260 -35.02 3.75 -30.90
C ALA A 260 -33.81 4.71 -30.84
N SER A 261 -34.05 6.02 -30.65
CA SER A 261 -33.02 7.03 -30.43
C SER A 261 -32.82 7.40 -28.95
N ILE A 262 -33.63 6.86 -28.05
CA ILE A 262 -33.57 7.04 -26.60
C ILE A 262 -33.28 5.68 -25.99
N ASN A 263 -32.02 5.43 -25.65
CA ASN A 263 -31.56 4.17 -25.08
C ASN A 263 -30.17 4.34 -24.45
N PRO A 264 -29.67 3.38 -23.64
CA PRO A 264 -28.38 3.47 -22.96
C PRO A 264 -27.16 3.82 -23.83
N ASP A 265 -27.21 3.53 -25.12
CA ASP A 265 -26.11 3.80 -26.07
C ASP A 265 -26.32 5.10 -26.86
N ALA A 266 -27.44 5.81 -26.67
CA ALA A 266 -27.73 7.05 -27.36
C ALA A 266 -26.80 8.18 -26.90
N ILE A 267 -26.58 9.15 -27.81
CA ILE A 267 -25.75 10.32 -27.54
C ILE A 267 -26.64 11.46 -27.06
N GLU A 268 -26.28 12.01 -25.90
CA GLU A 268 -26.98 13.09 -25.24
C GLU A 268 -27.07 14.39 -26.05
N ILE A 269 -28.27 14.96 -26.12
CA ILE A 269 -28.56 16.26 -26.73
C ILE A 269 -28.72 17.31 -25.64
N LEU A 270 -27.60 17.97 -25.35
CA LEU A 270 -27.47 18.86 -24.20
C LEU A 270 -28.61 19.87 -23.98
N GLY A 271 -29.33 19.74 -22.86
CA GLY A 271 -30.27 20.73 -22.35
C GLY A 271 -31.57 20.81 -23.14
N ASN A 272 -31.96 19.74 -23.82
CA ASN A 272 -33.24 19.63 -24.51
C ASN A 272 -34.37 19.13 -23.58
N GLY A 273 -34.05 18.72 -22.35
CA GLY A 273 -34.98 18.21 -21.34
C GLY A 273 -35.32 16.72 -21.48
N ILE A 274 -34.62 15.98 -22.33
CA ILE A 274 -34.77 14.54 -22.58
C ILE A 274 -33.48 13.86 -22.15
N ASP A 275 -33.60 12.71 -21.50
CA ASP A 275 -32.49 11.84 -21.11
C ASP A 275 -32.34 10.79 -22.22
N GLU A 276 -31.52 11.05 -23.23
CA GLU A 276 -31.39 10.14 -24.37
C GLU A 276 -30.67 8.86 -23.98
N ASN A 277 -29.65 8.95 -23.13
CA ASN A 277 -28.80 7.82 -22.75
C ASN A 277 -29.33 7.01 -21.55
N CYS A 278 -30.53 7.31 -21.07
CA CYS A 278 -31.20 6.67 -19.94
C CYS A 278 -30.34 6.58 -18.66
N ASP A 279 -29.45 7.56 -18.43
CA ASP A 279 -28.56 7.59 -17.26
C ASP A 279 -29.20 8.21 -16.00
N GLY A 280 -30.43 8.70 -16.16
CA GLY A 280 -31.26 9.29 -15.11
C GLY A 280 -31.21 10.82 -15.08
N SER A 281 -30.56 11.49 -16.03
CA SER A 281 -30.48 12.95 -16.10
C SER A 281 -30.13 13.53 -17.47
N ASP A 282 -30.86 14.57 -17.90
CA ASP A 282 -30.45 15.42 -19.05
C ASP A 282 -29.18 16.23 -18.72
N LEU A 283 -28.15 16.12 -19.57
CA LEU A 283 -26.91 16.87 -19.44
C LEU A 283 -27.08 18.35 -19.84
N VAL A 284 -26.95 19.27 -18.88
CA VAL A 284 -27.07 20.72 -19.14
C VAL A 284 -25.72 21.35 -19.53
N CYS A 285 -25.73 22.19 -20.58
CA CYS A 285 -24.59 23.00 -21.04
C CYS A 285 -24.04 24.00 -19.99
#